data_AF-A0A1M3T7T3-F1
#
_entry.id   AF-A0A1M3T7T3-F1
#
_cell.length_a   1.000
_cell.length_b   1.000
_cell.length_c   1.000
_cell.angle_alpha   90.00
_cell.angle_beta   90.00
_cell.angle_gamma   90.00
#
_symmetry.space_group_name_H-M   'P 1'
#
loop_
_entity.id
_entity.type
_entity.pdbx_description
1 polymer ?
#
loop_
_entity_poly.entity_id
_entity_poly.type
_entity_poly.pdbx_seq_one_letter_code
_entity_poly.pdbx_strand_id
1 'polypeptide(L)'
;MAPRIQNSVVSNSLLPYLTTSSTSSSSTCLPRLATTCPSSQESWRSCRSFSSTPAPQTTRRRREMFAWLNTDAAKLRTHTPGSTNYLMRTNPKLKDSPAVETRVFPANPAYRSESILSEELRTEIYNRVVIKKKSVRAVSVELKVDMRRVAAVVRLVELEKRMEKQGKPLAVPYARAIHEMIPVTPPEQAHEEINELPVHRLTNPQIFYPVSESRQFNRVDAGRVFSAAPALEHEKLAKDVANPSEAISRVTQNPSRIELVGKGDEEHQVLQAADVRIPHPHMVTSTRDINEVPNEIRQHPKLYKARLRAQEAADQERKRLAQERKEKQTQRVQPEDSRFEFRINDVVVSQETTGKDGRNARAPGRRYGVPSYDRKKGQVKIPTRVEV
;
A
#
# COMPACT_ATOMS: atom_id res chain seq x y z
N MET A 1 22.32 36.81 -36.40
CA MET A 1 22.09 36.95 -34.96
C MET A 1 20.80 37.71 -34.77
N ALA A 2 19.77 37.07 -34.21
CA ALA A 2 18.47 37.69 -33.96
C ALA A 2 18.50 38.47 -32.63
N PRO A 3 17.76 39.60 -32.50
CA PRO A 3 17.71 40.35 -31.26
C PRO A 3 16.97 39.56 -30.16
N ARG A 4 17.51 39.64 -28.95
CA ARG A 4 17.00 39.02 -27.73
C ARG A 4 15.73 39.74 -27.29
N ILE A 5 14.57 39.07 -27.39
CA ILE A 5 13.32 39.58 -26.83
C ILE A 5 13.45 39.61 -25.31
N GLN A 6 13.24 40.79 -24.72
CA GLN A 6 13.12 40.99 -23.28
C GLN A 6 11.75 40.48 -22.84
N ASN A 7 11.72 39.43 -22.02
CA ASN A 7 10.49 39.03 -21.34
C ASN A 7 10.21 40.05 -20.23
N SER A 8 8.99 40.60 -20.21
CA SER A 8 8.49 41.33 -19.04
C SER A 8 8.38 40.35 -17.86
N VAL A 9 9.16 40.65 -16.83
CA VAL A 9 9.15 39.91 -15.57
C VAL A 9 7.82 40.20 -14.87
N VAL A 10 6.95 39.20 -14.79
CA VAL A 10 5.86 39.22 -13.80
C VAL A 10 6.51 38.94 -12.46
N SER A 11 6.73 39.99 -11.68
CA SER A 11 7.25 39.90 -10.32
C SER A 11 6.16 39.36 -9.39
N ASN A 12 6.16 38.04 -9.15
CA ASN A 12 5.60 37.50 -7.92
C ASN A 12 6.60 37.80 -6.81
N SER A 13 6.45 38.96 -6.17
CA SER A 13 7.13 39.27 -4.92
C SER A 13 6.49 38.43 -3.83
N LEU A 14 7.14 37.35 -3.41
CA LEU A 14 7.12 36.82 -2.04
C LEU A 14 8.13 35.64 -1.98
N LEU A 15 9.13 35.81 -1.12
CA LEU A 15 10.18 34.87 -0.65
C LEU A 15 11.61 35.05 -1.25
N PRO A 16 12.62 35.37 -0.40
CA PRO A 16 14.03 35.45 -0.78
C PRO A 16 14.76 34.15 -0.44
N TYR A 17 15.46 33.53 -1.40
CA TYR A 17 16.48 32.53 -1.09
C TYR A 17 17.65 32.59 -2.09
N LEU A 18 18.78 33.06 -1.55
CA LEU A 18 20.18 32.63 -1.73
C LEU A 18 20.79 32.54 -3.15
N THR A 19 21.71 33.49 -3.39
CA THR A 19 22.76 33.53 -4.42
C THR A 19 23.91 32.56 -4.17
N THR A 20 24.51 32.01 -5.25
CA THR A 20 25.90 31.50 -5.48
C THR A 20 25.81 30.47 -6.64
N SER A 21 26.65 30.34 -7.68
CA SER A 21 28.00 30.79 -8.05
C SER A 21 28.20 30.66 -9.58
N SER A 22 29.16 31.41 -10.14
CA SER A 22 30.19 31.06 -11.18
C SER A 22 29.84 30.11 -12.35
N THR A 23 30.28 30.28 -13.60
CA THR A 23 31.67 30.53 -14.06
C THR A 23 31.70 30.75 -15.58
N SER A 24 32.72 31.48 -16.02
CA SER A 24 33.08 31.95 -17.36
C SER A 24 33.45 30.86 -18.39
N SER A 25 33.37 31.21 -19.69
CA SER A 25 34.29 30.71 -20.72
C SER A 25 34.31 31.67 -21.93
N SER A 26 35.46 32.31 -22.12
CA SER A 26 35.80 33.21 -23.21
C SER A 26 36.34 32.42 -24.41
N SER A 27 35.95 32.77 -25.64
CA SER A 27 36.56 32.24 -26.87
C SER A 27 37.34 33.32 -27.59
N THR A 28 38.58 32.99 -27.91
CA THR A 28 39.65 33.79 -28.50
C THR A 28 39.42 34.16 -29.97
N CYS A 29 39.90 35.35 -30.32
CA CYS A 29 39.95 35.92 -31.66
C CYS A 29 41.36 35.75 -32.23
N LEU A 30 41.52 35.46 -33.52
CA LEU A 30 42.68 35.90 -34.32
C LEU A 30 42.30 36.17 -35.80
N PRO A 31 43.04 37.04 -36.52
CA PRO A 31 42.55 37.79 -37.68
C PRO A 31 43.24 37.43 -39.01
N ARG A 32 42.73 37.93 -40.15
CA ARG A 32 43.46 38.17 -41.42
C ARG A 32 42.54 38.93 -42.39
N LEU A 33 42.83 40.21 -42.64
CA LEU A 33 43.64 40.81 -43.73
C LEU A 33 42.87 40.97 -45.05
N ALA A 34 42.79 42.23 -45.47
CA ALA A 34 42.10 42.73 -46.65
C ALA A 34 42.97 42.63 -47.91
N THR A 35 42.34 42.36 -49.06
CA THR A 35 42.86 42.77 -50.37
C THR A 35 41.70 43.01 -51.33
N THR A 36 41.82 44.10 -52.07
CA THR A 36 40.85 44.80 -52.90
C THR A 36 40.81 44.33 -54.36
N CYS A 37 39.58 44.23 -54.89
CA CYS A 37 39.12 44.55 -56.27
C CYS A 37 39.56 43.61 -57.44
N PRO A 38 38.96 43.76 -58.64
CA PRO A 38 37.55 43.63 -58.99
C PRO A 38 37.35 42.75 -60.27
N SER A 39 36.11 42.38 -60.62
CA SER A 39 35.60 42.28 -62.01
C SER A 39 34.44 41.26 -62.11
N SER A 40 33.40 41.75 -62.78
CA SER A 40 32.24 41.07 -63.38
C SER A 40 32.34 39.57 -63.66
N GLN A 41 31.36 38.80 -63.18
CA GLN A 41 30.32 38.21 -64.02
C GLN A 41 29.29 37.44 -63.19
N GLU A 42 28.07 37.53 -63.68
CA GLU A 42 26.83 36.83 -63.33
C GLU A 42 27.00 35.48 -62.58
N SER A 43 26.44 35.41 -61.39
CA SER A 43 26.04 34.14 -60.79
C SER A 43 24.65 34.31 -60.22
N TRP A 44 23.74 33.47 -60.69
CA TRP A 44 22.35 33.37 -60.28
C TRP A 44 22.29 33.14 -58.76
N ARG A 45 22.10 34.21 -58.01
CA ARG A 45 21.73 34.10 -56.60
C ARG A 45 20.25 33.79 -56.55
N SER A 46 19.91 32.49 -56.53
CA SER A 46 18.66 32.04 -55.94
C SER A 46 18.70 32.39 -54.46
N CYS A 47 18.44 33.66 -54.16
CA CYS A 47 18.14 34.12 -52.81
C CYS A 47 16.76 33.54 -52.50
N ARG A 48 16.73 32.37 -51.85
CA ARG A 48 15.53 31.95 -51.13
C ARG A 48 15.25 33.06 -50.12
N SER A 49 14.24 33.87 -50.41
CA SER A 49 13.73 34.89 -49.49
C SER A 49 13.51 34.21 -48.14
N PHE A 50 14.31 34.57 -47.13
CA PHE A 50 13.94 34.28 -45.75
C PHE A 50 12.59 34.97 -45.54
N SER A 51 11.55 34.16 -45.32
CA SER A 51 10.20 34.64 -45.13
C SER A 51 10.19 35.72 -44.03
N SER A 52 9.89 36.97 -44.39
CA SER A 52 9.71 38.09 -43.47
C SER A 52 8.33 38.07 -42.80
N THR A 53 7.54 37.02 -43.03
CA THR A 53 6.26 36.82 -42.36
C THR A 53 6.49 36.69 -40.86
N PRO A 54 5.85 37.53 -40.01
CA PRO A 54 5.95 37.38 -38.56
C PRO A 54 5.48 35.97 -38.20
N ALA A 55 6.35 35.20 -37.53
CA ALA A 55 5.95 33.89 -37.02
C ALA A 55 4.70 34.09 -36.14
N PRO A 56 3.64 33.28 -36.32
CA PRO A 56 2.44 33.44 -35.52
C PRO A 56 2.82 33.33 -34.04
N GLN A 57 2.49 34.36 -33.25
CA GLN A 57 2.89 34.45 -31.84
C GLN A 57 2.36 33.27 -31.00
N THR A 58 1.35 32.56 -31.48
CA THR A 58 0.84 31.34 -30.87
C THR A 58 0.71 30.22 -31.90
N THR A 59 1.17 29.02 -31.54
CA THR A 59 1.01 27.83 -32.38
C THR A 59 -0.46 27.41 -32.45
N ARG A 60 -0.85 26.71 -33.53
CA ARG A 60 -2.22 26.17 -33.67
C ARG A 60 -2.64 25.33 -32.46
N ARG A 61 -1.75 24.45 -31.99
CA ARG A 61 -1.96 23.62 -30.79
C ARG A 61 -2.23 24.44 -29.54
N ARG A 62 -1.52 25.57 -29.35
CA ARG A 62 -1.74 26.46 -28.20
C ARG A 62 -3.12 27.10 -28.26
N ARG A 63 -3.58 27.52 -29.45
CA ARG A 63 -4.94 28.06 -29.65
C ARG A 63 -6.01 27.00 -29.35
N GLU A 64 -5.86 25.79 -29.88
CA GLU A 64 -6.76 24.66 -29.62
C GLU A 64 -6.83 24.33 -28.11
N MET A 65 -5.68 24.29 -27.43
CA MET A 65 -5.60 24.04 -25.98
C MET A 65 -6.35 25.11 -25.17
N PHE A 66 -6.12 26.40 -25.43
CA PHE A 66 -6.80 27.48 -24.70
C PHE A 66 -8.29 27.55 -25.03
N ALA A 67 -8.70 27.20 -26.26
CA ALA A 67 -10.11 27.07 -26.59
C ALA A 67 -10.79 26.02 -25.69
N TRP A 68 -10.17 24.85 -25.51
CA TRP A 68 -10.70 23.81 -24.61
C TRP A 68 -10.66 24.22 -23.12
N LEU A 69 -9.57 24.84 -22.65
CA LEU A 69 -9.44 25.32 -21.27
C LEU A 69 -10.51 26.35 -20.89
N ASN A 70 -10.89 27.21 -21.83
CA ASN A 70 -11.87 28.27 -21.60
C ASN A 70 -13.33 27.81 -21.81
N THR A 71 -13.56 26.62 -22.38
CA THR A 71 -14.90 26.09 -22.67
C THR A 71 -15.21 24.88 -21.78
N ASP A 72 -14.82 23.68 -22.21
CA ASP A 72 -15.14 22.41 -21.57
C ASP A 72 -14.46 22.26 -20.20
N ALA A 73 -13.19 22.65 -20.13
CA ALA A 73 -12.38 22.52 -18.91
C ALA A 73 -12.49 23.71 -17.95
N ALA A 74 -13.28 24.74 -18.29
CA ALA A 74 -13.51 25.87 -17.38
C ALA A 74 -14.10 25.41 -16.03
N LYS A 75 -14.91 24.34 -16.06
CA LYS A 75 -15.49 23.71 -14.86
C LYS A 75 -14.44 23.09 -13.95
N LEU A 76 -13.28 22.69 -14.46
CA LEU A 76 -12.19 22.05 -13.71
C LEU A 76 -11.33 23.07 -12.96
N ARG A 77 -11.52 24.38 -13.21
CA ARG A 77 -10.72 25.45 -12.62
C ARG A 77 -10.91 25.55 -11.10
N THR A 78 -12.12 25.29 -10.62
CA THR A 78 -12.48 25.29 -9.21
C THR A 78 -13.23 24.00 -8.89
N HIS A 79 -13.05 23.45 -7.69
CA HIS A 79 -13.83 22.30 -7.28
C HIS A 79 -15.26 22.69 -6.92
N THR A 80 -16.14 21.70 -6.99
CA THR A 80 -17.51 21.80 -6.49
C THR A 80 -17.57 21.08 -5.14
N PRO A 81 -17.88 21.77 -4.03
CA PRO A 81 -17.91 21.14 -2.72
C PRO A 81 -18.82 19.91 -2.68
N GLY A 82 -18.29 18.79 -2.20
CA GLY A 82 -19.04 17.53 -2.02
C GLY A 82 -19.22 16.70 -3.30
N SER A 83 -18.65 17.12 -4.42
CA SER A 83 -18.73 16.39 -5.69
C SER A 83 -17.37 16.30 -6.36
N THR A 84 -17.12 15.15 -6.99
CA THR A 84 -15.92 14.98 -7.82
C THR A 84 -16.03 15.74 -9.13
N ASN A 85 -14.87 16.20 -9.61
CA ASN A 85 -14.75 16.97 -10.84
C ASN A 85 -13.71 16.33 -11.77
N TYR A 86 -13.92 15.05 -12.10
CA TYR A 86 -13.04 14.32 -13.02
C TYR A 86 -13.28 14.71 -14.48
N LEU A 87 -12.28 14.42 -15.33
CA LEU A 87 -12.29 14.74 -16.77
C LEU A 87 -13.51 14.16 -17.49
N MET A 88 -14.05 13.02 -17.04
CA MET A 88 -15.23 12.42 -17.67
C MET A 88 -16.47 13.32 -17.63
N ARG A 89 -16.56 14.25 -16.67
CA ARG A 89 -17.67 15.21 -16.53
C ARG A 89 -17.67 16.29 -17.61
N THR A 90 -16.56 16.52 -18.31
CA THR A 90 -16.51 17.46 -19.44
C THR A 90 -17.18 16.88 -20.69
N ASN A 91 -17.34 15.56 -20.78
CA ASN A 91 -18.01 14.91 -21.90
C ASN A 91 -19.53 15.07 -21.80
N PRO A 92 -20.19 15.85 -22.68
CA PRO A 92 -21.62 16.13 -22.58
C PRO A 92 -22.49 14.86 -22.72
N LYS A 93 -22.00 13.84 -23.42
CA LYS A 93 -22.71 12.57 -23.65
C LYS A 93 -22.79 11.67 -22.41
N LEU A 94 -21.92 11.88 -21.42
CA LEU A 94 -21.78 10.98 -20.26
C LEU A 94 -22.14 11.66 -18.93
N LYS A 95 -22.50 12.95 -18.97
CA LYS A 95 -22.63 13.83 -17.81
C LYS A 95 -23.57 13.31 -16.72
N ASP A 96 -24.64 12.61 -17.08
CA ASP A 96 -25.70 12.19 -16.16
C ASP A 96 -25.55 10.73 -15.68
N SER A 97 -24.47 10.04 -16.06
CA SER A 97 -24.22 8.67 -15.61
C SER A 97 -23.54 8.65 -14.24
N PRO A 98 -24.06 7.94 -13.23
CA PRO A 98 -23.44 7.86 -11.89
C PRO A 98 -22.03 7.24 -11.93
N ALA A 99 -21.73 6.44 -12.96
CA ALA A 99 -20.39 5.89 -13.19
C ALA A 99 -19.33 6.96 -13.52
N VAL A 100 -19.72 8.19 -13.87
CA VAL A 100 -18.80 9.30 -14.17
C VAL A 100 -18.21 9.91 -12.90
N GLU A 101 -18.92 9.84 -11.79
CA GLU A 101 -18.48 10.45 -10.53
C GLU A 101 -17.26 9.76 -9.92
N THR A 102 -17.03 8.49 -10.26
CA THR A 102 -15.89 7.71 -9.72
C THR A 102 -14.77 7.48 -10.73
N ARG A 103 -14.99 7.73 -12.03
CA ARG A 103 -13.98 7.48 -13.07
C ARG A 103 -13.04 8.65 -13.26
N VAL A 104 -11.79 8.46 -12.84
CA VAL A 104 -10.75 9.49 -12.95
C VAL A 104 -10.19 9.58 -14.37
N PHE A 105 -9.87 8.43 -14.98
CA PHE A 105 -9.21 8.36 -16.28
C PHE A 105 -10.14 7.80 -17.36
N PRO A 106 -10.44 8.54 -18.43
CA PRO A 106 -11.33 8.07 -19.49
C PRO A 106 -10.87 6.77 -20.17
N ALA A 107 -9.55 6.59 -20.34
CA ALA A 107 -8.97 5.44 -21.03
C ALA A 107 -8.83 4.18 -20.14
N ASN A 108 -8.89 4.32 -18.81
CA ASN A 108 -8.78 3.21 -17.87
C ASN A 108 -10.07 3.11 -17.03
N PRO A 109 -11.09 2.38 -17.49
CA PRO A 109 -12.35 2.24 -16.77
C PRO A 109 -12.25 1.37 -15.51
N ALA A 110 -11.18 0.60 -15.34
CA ALA A 110 -10.97 -0.23 -14.16
C ALA A 110 -10.57 0.59 -12.94
N TYR A 111 -9.82 1.69 -13.13
CA TYR A 111 -9.42 2.56 -12.03
C TYR A 111 -10.55 3.54 -11.67
N ARG A 112 -10.92 3.54 -10.39
CA ARG A 112 -11.96 4.38 -9.82
C ARG A 112 -11.43 5.09 -8.58
N SER A 113 -11.92 6.31 -8.35
CA SER A 113 -11.71 6.99 -7.08
C SER A 113 -12.69 6.44 -6.06
N GLU A 114 -12.19 5.58 -5.20
CA GLU A 114 -12.92 5.09 -4.04
C GLU A 114 -13.12 6.21 -3.01
N SER A 115 -14.13 6.04 -2.16
CA SER A 115 -14.39 6.96 -1.06
C SER A 115 -13.31 6.90 0.02
N ILE A 116 -13.03 8.03 0.67
CA ILE A 116 -12.15 8.13 1.84
C ILE A 116 -12.96 8.21 3.14
N LEU A 117 -12.31 7.94 4.27
CA LEU A 117 -12.97 8.05 5.59
C LEU A 117 -13.30 9.51 5.91
N SER A 118 -14.52 9.78 6.40
CA SER A 118 -14.85 11.10 6.95
C SER A 118 -14.05 11.42 8.21
N GLU A 119 -13.93 12.71 8.54
CA GLU A 119 -13.33 13.16 9.81
C GLU A 119 -14.10 12.60 11.03
N GLU A 120 -15.43 12.51 10.91
CA GLU A 120 -16.31 11.92 11.92
C GLU A 120 -16.05 10.42 12.11
N LEU A 121 -15.99 9.66 11.00
CA LEU A 121 -15.72 8.22 11.04
C LEU A 121 -14.31 7.94 11.58
N ARG A 122 -13.32 8.76 11.23
CA ARG A 122 -11.96 8.70 11.80
C ARG A 122 -11.99 8.88 13.33
N THR A 123 -12.75 9.86 13.80
CA THR A 123 -12.92 10.15 15.22
C THR A 123 -13.63 9.01 15.94
N GLU A 124 -14.67 8.43 15.34
CA GLU A 124 -15.38 7.29 15.93
C GLU A 124 -14.52 6.03 15.99
N ILE A 125 -13.71 5.75 14.97
CA ILE A 125 -12.72 4.66 15.00
C ILE A 125 -11.78 4.85 16.19
N TYR A 126 -11.21 6.04 16.35
CA TYR A 126 -10.31 6.35 17.45
C TYR A 126 -11.01 6.18 18.80
N ASN A 127 -12.24 6.69 18.95
CA ASN A 127 -13.01 6.60 20.18
C ASN A 127 -13.31 5.13 20.54
N ARG A 128 -13.68 4.29 19.57
CA ARG A 128 -13.95 2.87 19.83
C ARG A 128 -12.70 2.10 20.25
N VAL A 129 -11.56 2.34 19.61
CA VAL A 129 -10.33 1.61 19.89
C VAL A 129 -9.66 2.12 21.17
N VAL A 130 -9.42 3.43 21.28
CA VAL A 130 -8.59 4.00 22.34
C VAL A 130 -9.38 4.25 23.63
N ILE A 131 -10.60 4.80 23.52
CA ILE A 131 -11.43 5.15 24.69
C ILE A 131 -12.26 3.95 25.14
N LYS A 132 -13.05 3.36 24.23
CA LYS A 132 -13.92 2.21 24.55
C LYS A 132 -13.17 0.88 24.63
N LYS A 133 -11.86 0.87 24.38
CA LYS A 133 -10.97 -0.31 24.41
C LYS A 133 -11.49 -1.50 23.60
N LYS A 134 -12.24 -1.25 22.52
CA LYS A 134 -12.63 -2.31 21.58
C LYS A 134 -11.40 -2.72 20.77
N SER A 135 -11.34 -3.99 20.39
CA SER A 135 -10.27 -4.44 19.50
C SER A 135 -10.43 -3.88 18.10
N VAL A 136 -9.29 -3.74 17.43
CA VAL A 136 -9.22 -3.36 16.00
C VAL A 136 -10.10 -4.26 15.15
N ARG A 137 -10.13 -5.56 15.45
CA ARG A 137 -10.93 -6.56 14.72
C ARG A 137 -12.43 -6.35 14.92
N ALA A 138 -12.88 -6.07 16.16
CA ALA A 138 -14.28 -5.76 16.42
C ALA A 138 -14.72 -4.48 15.71
N VAL A 139 -13.92 -3.41 15.79
CA VAL A 139 -14.21 -2.12 15.16
C VAL A 139 -14.27 -2.24 13.64
N SER A 140 -13.36 -3.01 13.05
CA SER A 140 -13.32 -3.29 11.61
C SER A 140 -14.62 -3.92 11.09
N VAL A 141 -15.20 -4.85 11.85
CA VAL A 141 -16.47 -5.51 11.48
C VAL A 141 -17.66 -4.57 11.65
N GLU A 142 -17.69 -3.81 12.75
CA GLU A 142 -18.79 -2.88 13.06
C GLU A 142 -18.87 -1.72 12.07
N LEU A 143 -17.72 -1.18 11.64
CA LEU A 143 -17.65 -0.02 10.74
C LEU A 143 -17.37 -0.40 9.28
N LYS A 144 -17.14 -1.69 8.98
CA LYS A 144 -16.77 -2.19 7.65
C LYS A 144 -15.57 -1.46 7.06
N VAL A 145 -14.50 -1.40 7.85
CA VAL A 145 -13.21 -0.80 7.49
C VAL A 145 -12.12 -1.86 7.70
N ASP A 146 -11.17 -2.02 6.79
CA ASP A 146 -10.09 -3.00 6.92
C ASP A 146 -9.28 -2.77 8.21
N MET A 147 -8.88 -3.86 8.85
CA MET A 147 -8.08 -3.86 10.08
C MET A 147 -6.78 -3.04 9.92
N ARG A 148 -6.16 -3.11 8.74
CA ARG A 148 -4.92 -2.37 8.44
C ARG A 148 -5.19 -0.86 8.43
N ARG A 149 -6.31 -0.46 7.84
CA ARG A 149 -6.75 0.94 7.78
C ARG A 149 -7.15 1.46 9.16
N VAL A 150 -7.89 0.69 9.96
CA VAL A 150 -8.21 1.02 11.36
C VAL A 150 -6.94 1.29 12.17
N ALA A 151 -5.94 0.41 12.08
CA ALA A 151 -4.67 0.61 12.78
C ALA A 151 -3.88 1.83 12.29
N ALA A 152 -3.92 2.14 10.99
CA ALA A 152 -3.32 3.36 10.44
C ALA A 152 -4.02 4.62 10.94
N VAL A 153 -5.35 4.63 10.96
CA VAL A 153 -6.17 5.75 11.46
C VAL A 153 -5.80 6.07 12.90
N VAL A 154 -5.77 5.07 13.79
CA VAL A 154 -5.43 5.28 15.20
C VAL A 154 -4.04 5.92 15.32
N ARG A 155 -3.04 5.40 14.61
CA ARG A 155 -1.68 5.96 14.63
C ARG A 155 -1.62 7.41 14.14
N LEU A 156 -2.35 7.75 13.07
CA LEU A 156 -2.37 9.11 12.52
C LEU A 156 -3.09 10.09 13.45
N VAL A 157 -4.20 9.68 14.08
CA VAL A 157 -4.92 10.52 15.05
C VAL A 157 -4.10 10.73 16.33
N GLU A 158 -3.34 9.73 16.78
CA GLU A 158 -2.41 9.91 17.90
C GLU A 158 -1.30 10.91 17.57
N LEU A 159 -0.79 10.88 16.34
CA LEU A 159 0.20 11.84 15.86
C LEU A 159 -0.40 13.26 15.80
N GLU A 160 -1.63 13.41 15.29
CA GLU A 160 -2.35 14.68 15.25
C GLU A 160 -2.53 15.27 16.65
N LYS A 161 -3.03 14.49 17.61
CA LYS A 161 -3.14 14.91 19.01
C LYS A 161 -1.80 15.28 19.64
N ARG A 162 -0.73 14.56 19.28
CA ARG A 162 0.62 14.91 19.72
C ARG A 162 1.08 16.24 19.11
N MET A 163 0.76 16.52 17.85
CA MET A 163 1.07 17.81 17.21
C MET A 163 0.31 18.95 17.86
N GLU A 164 -0.97 18.75 18.15
CA GLU A 164 -1.81 19.71 18.90
C GLU A 164 -1.22 20.00 20.28
N LYS A 165 -0.85 18.96 21.03
CA LYS A 165 -0.19 19.09 22.35
C LYS A 165 1.14 19.84 22.26
N GLN A 166 1.84 19.74 21.14
CA GLN A 166 3.08 20.46 20.86
C GLN A 166 2.83 21.89 20.32
N GLY A 167 1.58 22.30 20.11
CA GLY A 167 1.23 23.60 19.55
C GLY A 167 1.64 23.77 18.07
N LYS A 168 1.81 22.67 17.33
CA LYS A 168 2.16 22.74 15.90
C LYS A 168 0.92 23.08 15.07
N PRO A 169 1.02 24.00 14.09
CA PRO A 169 -0.12 24.35 13.25
C PRO A 169 -0.52 23.17 12.36
N LEU A 170 -1.82 22.84 12.35
CA LEU A 170 -2.40 21.83 11.48
C LEU A 170 -2.83 22.45 10.13
N ALA A 171 -2.69 21.68 9.05
CA ALA A 171 -3.05 22.12 7.70
C ALA A 171 -4.57 21.98 7.42
N VAL A 172 -5.41 22.55 8.30
CA VAL A 172 -6.89 22.40 8.26
C VAL A 172 -7.51 22.95 6.97
N PRO A 173 -7.15 24.14 6.45
CA PRO A 173 -7.75 24.65 5.22
C PRO A 173 -7.47 23.75 4.01
N TYR A 174 -6.27 23.17 3.97
CA TYR A 174 -5.88 22.21 2.95
C TYR A 174 -6.69 20.91 3.07
N ALA A 175 -6.77 20.34 4.29
CA ALA A 175 -7.52 19.12 4.53
C ALA A 175 -9.00 19.26 4.12
N ARG A 176 -9.66 20.37 4.51
CA ARG A 176 -11.04 20.66 4.16
C ARG A 176 -11.26 20.70 2.64
N ALA A 177 -10.41 21.43 1.91
CA ALA A 177 -10.51 21.51 0.46
C ALA A 177 -10.37 20.14 -0.22
N ILE A 178 -9.49 19.27 0.28
CA ILE A 178 -9.33 17.90 -0.26
C ILE A 178 -10.55 17.03 0.04
N HIS A 179 -11.11 17.11 1.25
CA HIS A 179 -12.32 16.37 1.62
C HIS A 179 -13.54 16.79 0.79
N GLU A 180 -13.58 18.03 0.30
CA GLU A 180 -14.62 18.53 -0.60
C GLU A 180 -14.48 18.03 -2.06
N MET A 181 -13.27 17.62 -2.47
CA MET A 181 -12.95 17.19 -3.84
C MET A 181 -13.14 15.69 -4.11
N ILE A 182 -13.16 14.87 -3.04
CA ILE A 182 -13.09 13.40 -3.11
C ILE A 182 -14.33 12.82 -2.41
N PRO A 183 -14.90 11.68 -2.88
CA PRO A 183 -16.03 11.06 -2.19
C PRO A 183 -15.64 10.65 -0.77
N VAL A 184 -16.55 10.84 0.19
CA VAL A 184 -16.31 10.56 1.60
C VAL A 184 -17.38 9.60 2.13
N THR A 185 -16.99 8.60 2.91
CA THR A 185 -17.91 7.67 3.55
C THR A 185 -18.33 8.20 4.93
N PRO A 186 -19.64 8.38 5.20
CA PRO A 186 -20.14 8.70 6.53
C PRO A 186 -20.07 7.47 7.46
N PRO A 187 -20.14 7.65 8.79
CA PRO A 187 -19.94 6.56 9.75
C PRO A 187 -20.99 5.44 9.71
N GLU A 188 -22.15 5.68 9.10
CA GLU A 188 -23.25 4.71 8.99
C GLU A 188 -23.10 3.76 7.81
N GLN A 189 -22.32 4.15 6.80
CA GLN A 189 -22.16 3.40 5.56
C GLN A 189 -20.93 2.49 5.62
N ALA A 190 -21.04 1.32 5.00
CA ALA A 190 -19.90 0.42 4.84
C ALA A 190 -18.84 1.06 3.93
N HIS A 191 -17.59 1.10 4.39
CA HIS A 191 -16.50 1.77 3.67
C HIS A 191 -15.83 0.89 2.63
N GLU A 192 -15.45 -0.34 3.00
CA GLU A 192 -14.73 -1.26 2.11
C GLU A 192 -15.01 -2.73 2.44
N GLU A 193 -14.61 -3.64 1.53
CA GLU A 193 -14.72 -5.07 1.76
C GLU A 193 -13.65 -5.56 2.75
N ILE A 194 -14.10 -6.05 3.90
CA ILE A 194 -13.20 -6.49 4.99
C ILE A 194 -12.76 -7.96 4.86
N ASN A 195 -13.33 -8.72 3.92
CA ASN A 195 -13.12 -10.15 3.78
C ASN A 195 -12.19 -10.53 2.62
N GLU A 196 -11.58 -9.54 1.97
CA GLU A 196 -10.72 -9.76 0.82
C GLU A 196 -9.48 -10.58 1.21
N LEU A 197 -9.23 -11.65 0.44
CA LEU A 197 -8.10 -12.55 0.66
C LEU A 197 -7.05 -12.35 -0.45
N PRO A 198 -5.78 -12.09 -0.11
CA PRO A 198 -4.72 -12.10 -1.09
C PRO A 198 -4.59 -13.46 -1.79
N VAL A 199 -4.55 -13.44 -3.11
CA VAL A 199 -4.35 -14.64 -3.94
C VAL A 199 -3.00 -15.26 -3.58
N HIS A 200 -3.01 -16.54 -3.23
CA HIS A 200 -1.79 -17.25 -2.83
C HIS A 200 -1.13 -17.85 -4.07
N ARG A 201 0.21 -17.88 -4.13
CA ARG A 201 0.92 -18.43 -5.30
C ARG A 201 0.51 -19.87 -5.61
N LEU A 202 0.28 -20.70 -4.59
CA LEU A 202 -0.14 -22.09 -4.75
C LEU A 202 -1.53 -22.27 -5.39
N THR A 203 -2.38 -21.24 -5.40
CA THR A 203 -3.72 -21.30 -6.01
C THR A 203 -3.74 -20.82 -7.46
N ASN A 204 -2.60 -20.38 -8.01
CA ASN A 204 -2.49 -19.94 -9.40
C ASN A 204 -2.59 -21.07 -10.45
N PRO A 205 -2.04 -22.28 -10.24
CA PRO A 205 -2.13 -23.33 -11.25
C PRO A 205 -3.57 -23.86 -11.36
N GLN A 206 -4.00 -24.13 -12.60
CA GLN A 206 -5.24 -24.85 -12.87
C GLN A 206 -5.03 -26.35 -12.61
N ILE A 207 -5.82 -26.94 -11.71
CA ILE A 207 -5.69 -28.35 -11.32
C ILE A 207 -7.04 -29.05 -11.53
N PHE A 208 -7.02 -30.14 -12.29
CA PHE A 208 -8.11 -31.11 -12.38
C PHE A 208 -7.70 -32.34 -11.60
N TYR A 209 -8.15 -32.44 -10.35
CA TYR A 209 -7.72 -33.50 -9.43
C TYR A 209 -8.66 -34.71 -9.53
N PRO A 210 -8.18 -35.90 -9.97
CA PRO A 210 -9.03 -37.07 -10.08
C PRO A 210 -9.41 -37.58 -8.69
N VAL A 211 -10.71 -37.74 -8.47
CA VAL A 211 -11.28 -38.25 -7.22
C VAL A 211 -12.28 -39.36 -7.51
N SER A 212 -12.55 -40.20 -6.52
CA SER A 212 -13.66 -41.15 -6.59
C SER A 212 -14.98 -40.42 -6.82
N GLU A 213 -15.89 -41.03 -7.59
CA GLU A 213 -17.23 -40.52 -7.88
C GLU A 213 -18.05 -40.19 -6.62
N SER A 214 -17.82 -40.92 -5.54
CA SER A 214 -18.52 -40.76 -4.26
C SER A 214 -17.77 -39.88 -3.26
N ARG A 215 -16.58 -39.37 -3.60
CA ARG A 215 -15.78 -38.55 -2.68
C ARG A 215 -16.37 -37.15 -2.56
N GLN A 216 -16.69 -36.75 -1.32
CA GLN A 216 -17.01 -35.36 -0.99
C GLN A 216 -15.73 -34.51 -0.98
N PHE A 217 -15.51 -33.73 -2.02
CA PHE A 217 -14.31 -32.89 -2.15
C PHE A 217 -14.55 -31.49 -1.56
N ASN A 218 -13.89 -31.20 -0.43
CA ASN A 218 -14.14 -29.97 0.34
C ASN A 218 -13.06 -28.90 0.14
N ARG A 219 -13.31 -27.69 0.67
CA ARG A 219 -12.31 -26.59 0.66
C ARG A 219 -11.00 -26.95 1.36
N VAL A 220 -11.05 -27.82 2.37
CA VAL A 220 -9.86 -28.35 3.06
C VAL A 220 -9.06 -29.28 2.15
N ASP A 221 -9.74 -30.17 1.41
CA ASP A 221 -9.09 -31.02 0.40
C ASP A 221 -8.44 -30.17 -0.69
N ALA A 222 -9.15 -29.16 -1.20
CA ALA A 222 -8.61 -28.26 -2.22
C ALA A 222 -7.33 -27.57 -1.75
N GLY A 223 -7.30 -27.06 -0.50
CA GLY A 223 -6.09 -26.47 0.09
C GLY A 223 -4.92 -27.45 0.15
N ARG A 224 -5.19 -28.71 0.53
CA ARG A 224 -4.19 -29.79 0.53
C ARG A 224 -3.68 -30.11 -0.87
N VAL A 225 -4.56 -30.21 -1.86
CA VAL A 225 -4.18 -30.44 -3.26
C VAL A 225 -3.26 -29.32 -3.76
N PHE A 226 -3.57 -28.05 -3.48
CA PHE A 226 -2.70 -26.92 -3.85
C PHE A 226 -1.32 -26.97 -3.18
N SER A 227 -1.21 -27.58 -2.00
CA SER A 227 0.05 -27.79 -1.28
C SER A 227 0.74 -29.12 -1.58
N ALA A 228 0.21 -29.91 -2.52
CA ALA A 228 0.66 -31.28 -2.77
C ALA A 228 0.70 -32.14 -1.48
N ALA A 229 -0.18 -31.82 -0.52
CA ALA A 229 -0.29 -32.54 0.74
C ALA A 229 -1.21 -33.75 0.55
N PRO A 230 -0.92 -34.89 1.21
CA PRO A 230 -1.83 -36.02 1.25
C PRO A 230 -3.20 -35.61 1.78
N ALA A 231 -4.24 -36.37 1.41
CA ALA A 231 -5.57 -36.18 1.95
C ALA A 231 -5.55 -36.25 3.48
N LEU A 232 -6.41 -35.47 4.12
CA LEU A 232 -6.52 -35.48 5.57
C LEU A 232 -7.25 -36.76 5.99
N GLU A 233 -6.81 -37.38 7.08
CA GLU A 233 -7.45 -38.58 7.64
C GLU A 233 -8.96 -38.40 7.83
N HIS A 234 -9.75 -39.40 7.42
CA HIS A 234 -11.22 -39.31 7.46
C HIS A 234 -11.77 -39.02 8.86
N GLU A 235 -11.18 -39.58 9.91
CA GLU A 235 -11.60 -39.30 11.29
C GLU A 235 -11.37 -37.85 11.70
N LYS A 236 -10.22 -37.28 11.33
CA LYS A 236 -9.88 -35.89 11.63
C LYS A 236 -10.74 -34.94 10.80
N LEU A 237 -11.00 -35.28 9.54
CA LEU A 237 -11.96 -34.56 8.70
C LEU A 237 -13.35 -34.59 9.31
N ALA A 238 -13.84 -35.74 9.76
CA ALA A 238 -15.15 -35.87 10.39
C ALA A 238 -15.25 -35.00 11.66
N LYS A 239 -14.20 -34.95 12.48
CA LYS A 239 -14.12 -34.06 13.66
C LYS A 239 -14.15 -32.58 13.26
N ASP A 240 -13.35 -32.20 12.27
CA ASP A 240 -13.27 -30.82 11.79
C ASP A 240 -14.57 -30.37 11.10
N VAL A 241 -15.29 -31.29 10.44
CA VAL A 241 -16.61 -31.05 9.84
C VAL A 241 -17.69 -30.96 10.90
N ALA A 242 -17.64 -31.79 11.94
CA ALA A 242 -18.58 -31.74 13.05
C ALA A 242 -18.46 -30.42 13.84
N ASN A 243 -17.23 -29.97 14.12
CA ASN A 243 -16.96 -28.76 14.88
C ASN A 243 -16.06 -27.77 14.10
N PRO A 244 -16.61 -27.10 13.08
CA PRO A 244 -15.80 -26.25 12.20
C PRO A 244 -15.31 -24.98 12.90
N SER A 245 -16.01 -24.51 13.94
CA SER A 245 -15.63 -23.34 14.73
C SER A 245 -14.36 -23.59 15.55
N GLU A 246 -14.21 -24.79 16.10
CA GLU A 246 -13.04 -25.23 16.85
C GLU A 246 -11.84 -25.48 15.92
N ALA A 247 -12.07 -26.06 14.74
CA ALA A 247 -11.02 -26.23 13.74
C ALA A 247 -10.40 -24.88 13.34
N ILE A 248 -11.25 -23.86 13.12
CA ILE A 248 -10.81 -22.50 12.80
C ILE A 248 -10.04 -21.88 13.98
N SER A 249 -10.55 -21.99 15.22
CA SER A 249 -9.87 -21.42 16.41
C SER A 249 -8.50 -22.05 16.64
N ARG A 250 -8.38 -23.37 16.50
CA ARG A 250 -7.12 -24.13 16.64
C ARG A 250 -6.04 -23.62 15.70
N VAL A 251 -6.37 -23.41 14.42
CA VAL A 251 -5.43 -22.94 13.39
C VAL A 251 -5.10 -21.45 13.58
N THR A 252 -6.11 -20.62 13.84
CA THR A 252 -5.92 -19.16 13.98
C THR A 252 -5.10 -18.78 15.21
N GLN A 253 -5.27 -19.48 16.33
CA GLN A 253 -4.49 -19.26 17.55
C GLN A 253 -3.03 -19.69 17.36
N ASN A 254 -2.81 -20.85 16.73
CA ASN A 254 -1.49 -21.48 16.60
C ASN A 254 -1.08 -21.71 15.14
N PRO A 255 -0.79 -20.65 14.36
CA PRO A 255 -0.43 -20.79 12.95
C PRO A 255 0.93 -21.50 12.74
N SER A 256 1.78 -21.55 13.76
CA SER A 256 3.06 -22.30 13.70
C SER A 256 2.90 -23.81 13.76
N ARG A 257 1.71 -24.31 14.18
CA ARG A 257 1.40 -25.74 14.25
C ARG A 257 0.78 -26.29 12.96
N ILE A 258 0.68 -25.47 11.92
CA ILE A 258 0.22 -25.93 10.60
C ILE A 258 1.25 -26.93 10.06
N GLU A 259 0.76 -28.05 9.53
CA GLU A 259 1.57 -29.08 8.91
C GLU A 259 2.48 -28.51 7.81
N LEU A 260 3.72 -28.97 7.75
CA LEU A 260 4.70 -28.63 6.72
C LEU A 260 4.82 -29.80 5.73
N VAL A 261 4.91 -29.48 4.44
CA VAL A 261 5.11 -30.44 3.35
C VAL A 261 6.29 -29.98 2.50
N GLY A 262 7.03 -30.91 1.93
CA GLY A 262 8.23 -30.65 1.13
C GLY A 262 9.48 -31.25 1.77
N LYS A 263 10.65 -30.94 1.20
CA LYS A 263 11.96 -31.36 1.72
C LYS A 263 12.93 -30.19 1.66
N GLY A 264 13.65 -29.95 2.76
CA GLY A 264 14.71 -28.94 2.80
C GLY A 264 14.18 -27.55 2.46
N ASP A 265 14.76 -26.91 1.43
CA ASP A 265 14.41 -25.52 1.07
C ASP A 265 13.02 -25.38 0.41
N GLU A 266 12.40 -26.49 -0.02
CA GLU A 266 11.05 -26.50 -0.60
C GLU A 266 9.94 -26.75 0.43
N GLU A 267 10.29 -26.84 1.71
CA GLU A 267 9.33 -26.99 2.80
C GLU A 267 8.43 -25.76 2.92
N HIS A 268 7.12 -26.00 2.89
CA HIS A 268 6.11 -24.97 3.02
C HIS A 268 4.89 -25.47 3.79
N GLN A 269 4.14 -24.54 4.38
CA GLN A 269 2.94 -24.86 5.14
C GLN A 269 1.81 -25.31 4.22
N VAL A 270 1.05 -26.30 4.68
CA VAL A 270 -0.19 -26.72 4.02
C VAL A 270 -1.18 -25.56 3.98
N LEU A 271 -1.67 -25.27 2.78
CA LEU A 271 -2.57 -24.18 2.49
C LEU A 271 -3.91 -24.42 3.19
N GLN A 272 -4.24 -23.52 4.11
CA GLN A 272 -5.52 -23.55 4.81
C GLN A 272 -6.65 -23.09 3.90
N ALA A 273 -7.86 -23.58 4.18
CA ALA A 273 -9.08 -23.15 3.49
C ALA A 273 -9.29 -21.63 3.63
N ALA A 274 -9.97 -21.01 2.66
CA ALA A 274 -10.25 -19.58 2.65
C ALA A 274 -10.93 -19.11 3.95
N ASP A 275 -11.89 -19.88 4.46
CA ASP A 275 -12.62 -19.63 5.71
C ASP A 275 -11.70 -19.31 6.92
N VAL A 276 -10.53 -19.95 6.97
CA VAL A 276 -9.54 -19.80 8.06
C VAL A 276 -8.61 -18.61 7.80
N ARG A 277 -8.30 -18.32 6.54
CA ARG A 277 -7.32 -17.33 6.11
C ARG A 277 -7.86 -15.90 6.06
N ILE A 278 -9.18 -15.73 5.96
CA ILE A 278 -9.86 -14.43 5.92
C ILE A 278 -9.51 -13.62 7.19
N PRO A 279 -9.40 -12.27 7.12
CA PRO A 279 -9.13 -11.44 8.30
C PRO A 279 -10.15 -11.60 9.44
N HIS A 280 -11.40 -11.92 9.12
CA HIS A 280 -12.51 -12.07 10.06
C HIS A 280 -13.12 -13.49 10.08
N PRO A 281 -12.38 -14.52 10.52
CA PRO A 281 -12.87 -15.90 10.50
C PRO A 281 -14.03 -16.13 11.50
N HIS A 282 -14.12 -15.28 12.52
CA HIS A 282 -15.22 -15.29 13.50
C HIS A 282 -16.58 -14.90 12.88
N MET A 283 -16.61 -14.23 11.72
CA MET A 283 -17.88 -13.93 11.04
C MET A 283 -18.48 -15.21 10.46
N VAL A 284 -17.66 -16.07 9.86
CA VAL A 284 -18.09 -17.37 9.32
C VAL A 284 -18.70 -18.23 10.43
N THR A 285 -18.05 -18.29 11.60
CA THR A 285 -18.56 -19.03 12.74
C THR A 285 -19.86 -18.42 13.28
N SER A 286 -19.94 -17.09 13.40
CA SER A 286 -21.17 -16.42 13.83
C SER A 286 -22.35 -16.69 12.88
N THR A 287 -22.12 -16.71 11.57
CA THR A 287 -23.16 -17.02 10.59
C THR A 287 -23.61 -18.48 10.70
N ARG A 288 -22.69 -19.41 10.96
CA ARG A 288 -23.04 -20.81 11.24
C ARG A 288 -23.88 -20.94 12.52
N ASP A 289 -23.46 -20.32 13.61
CA ASP A 289 -24.19 -20.35 14.89
C ASP A 289 -25.66 -19.87 14.71
N ILE A 290 -25.87 -18.83 13.88
CA ILE A 290 -27.20 -18.30 13.54
C ILE A 290 -28.02 -19.32 12.72
N ASN A 291 -27.38 -20.00 11.77
CA ASN A 291 -28.07 -20.97 10.92
C ASN A 291 -28.41 -22.27 11.65
N GLU A 292 -27.57 -22.70 12.60
CA GLU A 292 -27.80 -23.90 13.42
C GLU A 292 -28.93 -23.69 14.42
N VAL A 293 -28.97 -22.52 15.08
CA VAL A 293 -29.97 -22.23 16.12
C VAL A 293 -30.60 -20.84 15.91
N PRO A 294 -31.48 -20.66 14.91
CA PRO A 294 -32.02 -19.34 14.55
C PRO A 294 -32.88 -18.69 15.65
N ASN A 295 -33.44 -19.49 16.56
CA ASN A 295 -34.34 -19.02 17.61
C ASN A 295 -33.61 -18.31 18.76
N GLU A 296 -32.30 -18.46 18.89
CA GLU A 296 -31.51 -17.97 20.04
C GLU A 296 -30.85 -16.60 19.79
N ILE A 297 -31.65 -15.64 19.30
CA ILE A 297 -31.18 -14.30 18.89
C ILE A 297 -30.36 -13.58 19.98
N ARG A 298 -30.72 -13.76 21.26
CA ARG A 298 -30.03 -13.13 22.40
C ARG A 298 -28.67 -13.77 22.72
N GLN A 299 -28.45 -15.02 22.32
CA GLN A 299 -27.22 -15.76 22.60
C GLN A 299 -26.13 -15.47 21.57
N HIS A 300 -26.46 -15.35 20.28
CA HIS A 300 -25.45 -15.16 19.23
C HIS A 300 -24.49 -13.98 19.48
N PRO A 301 -24.96 -12.77 19.88
CA PRO A 301 -24.05 -11.66 20.17
C PRO A 301 -23.13 -11.94 21.38
N LYS A 302 -23.59 -12.75 22.35
CA LYS A 302 -22.78 -13.15 23.51
C LYS A 302 -21.67 -14.11 23.10
N LEU A 303 -22.01 -15.13 22.31
CA LEU A 303 -21.05 -16.10 21.76
C LEU A 303 -20.01 -15.40 20.89
N TYR A 304 -20.47 -14.52 20.00
CA TYR A 304 -19.60 -13.70 19.15
C TYR A 304 -18.59 -12.86 19.96
N LYS A 305 -19.08 -12.13 20.97
CA LYS A 305 -18.23 -11.31 21.86
C LYS A 305 -17.26 -12.17 22.67
N ALA A 306 -17.70 -13.32 23.19
CA ALA A 306 -16.84 -14.25 23.92
C ALA A 306 -15.70 -14.78 23.04
N ARG A 307 -16.00 -15.14 21.78
CA ARG A 307 -15.03 -15.62 20.80
C ARG A 307 -13.98 -14.56 20.45
N LEU A 308 -14.41 -13.32 20.20
CA LEU A 308 -13.49 -12.20 19.97
C LEU A 308 -12.56 -11.97 21.17
N ARG A 309 -13.10 -11.94 22.39
CA ARG A 309 -12.29 -11.79 23.61
C ARG A 309 -11.27 -12.91 23.78
N ALA A 310 -11.67 -14.16 23.53
CA ALA A 310 -10.77 -15.31 23.61
C ALA A 310 -9.62 -15.22 22.59
N GLN A 311 -9.92 -14.80 21.35
CA GLN A 311 -8.90 -14.60 20.32
C GLN A 311 -7.96 -13.44 20.68
N GLU A 312 -8.49 -12.34 21.20
CA GLU A 312 -7.70 -11.19 21.65
C GLU A 312 -6.77 -11.55 22.81
N ALA A 313 -7.26 -12.30 23.80
CA ALA A 313 -6.46 -12.80 24.91
C ALA A 313 -5.31 -13.68 24.40
N ALA A 314 -5.58 -14.63 23.51
CA ALA A 314 -4.56 -15.48 22.90
C ALA A 314 -3.52 -14.66 22.10
N ASP A 315 -3.96 -13.64 21.35
CA ASP A 315 -3.06 -12.75 20.61
C ASP A 315 -2.17 -11.91 21.54
N GLN A 316 -2.72 -11.43 22.65
CA GLN A 316 -1.98 -10.66 23.67
C GLN A 316 -0.96 -11.54 24.40
N GLU A 317 -1.36 -12.74 24.84
CA GLU A 317 -0.46 -13.70 25.46
C GLU A 317 0.67 -14.09 24.52
N ARG A 318 0.38 -14.35 23.25
CA ARG A 318 1.41 -14.65 22.25
C ARG A 318 2.40 -13.50 22.07
N LYS A 319 1.93 -12.26 22.03
CA LYS A 319 2.79 -11.07 21.96
C LYS A 319 3.66 -10.93 23.22
N ARG A 320 3.08 -11.13 24.40
CA ARG A 320 3.78 -11.10 25.69
C ARG A 320 4.89 -12.15 25.74
N LEU A 321 4.55 -13.41 25.44
CA LEU A 321 5.51 -14.52 25.39
C LEU A 321 6.62 -14.28 24.36
N ALA A 322 6.29 -13.73 23.19
CA ALA A 322 7.29 -13.39 22.18
C ALA A 322 8.22 -12.25 22.64
N GLN A 323 7.71 -11.28 23.40
CA GLN A 323 8.52 -10.20 23.99
C GLN A 323 9.40 -10.73 25.11
N GLU A 324 8.84 -11.49 26.07
CA GLU A 324 9.59 -12.14 27.14
C GLU A 324 10.71 -13.03 26.59
N ARG A 325 10.43 -13.79 25.52
CA ARG A 325 11.45 -14.62 24.85
C ARG A 325 12.57 -13.77 24.26
N LYS A 326 12.26 -12.63 23.64
CA LYS A 326 13.27 -11.72 23.11
C LYS A 326 14.11 -11.09 24.23
N GLU A 327 13.46 -10.65 25.31
CA GLU A 327 14.14 -10.07 26.46
C GLU A 327 15.07 -11.07 27.15
N LYS A 328 14.63 -12.33 27.31
CA LYS A 328 15.48 -13.41 27.84
C LYS A 328 16.68 -13.74 26.96
N GLN A 329 16.60 -13.51 25.65
CA GLN A 329 17.70 -13.76 24.72
C GLN A 329 18.71 -12.60 24.67
N THR A 330 18.35 -11.42 25.16
CA THR A 330 19.18 -10.22 25.11
C THR A 330 19.72 -9.87 26.50
N GLN A 331 21.00 -10.11 26.73
CA GLN A 331 21.70 -9.64 27.92
C GLN A 331 22.10 -8.16 27.74
N ARG A 332 21.70 -7.31 28.68
CA ARG A 332 22.07 -5.88 28.70
C ARG A 332 23.16 -5.67 29.74
N VAL A 333 24.30 -5.14 29.33
CA VAL A 333 25.47 -4.88 30.19
C VAL A 333 25.87 -3.41 30.03
N GLN A 334 25.80 -2.64 31.11
CA GLN A 334 26.25 -1.23 31.15
C GLN A 334 27.30 -1.07 32.26
N PRO A 335 28.60 -1.10 31.93
CA PRO A 335 29.67 -0.81 32.88
C PRO A 335 29.59 0.64 33.35
N GLU A 336 29.97 0.91 34.61
CA GLU A 336 29.85 2.24 35.24
C GLU A 336 30.57 3.35 34.45
N ASP A 337 31.76 3.05 33.94
CA ASP A 337 32.57 4.00 33.16
C ASP A 337 32.26 3.99 31.65
N SER A 338 31.24 3.25 31.19
CA SER A 338 30.96 3.09 29.77
C SER A 338 29.93 4.09 29.24
N ARG A 339 30.25 4.68 28.09
CA ARG A 339 29.32 5.51 27.31
C ARG A 339 28.19 4.68 26.66
N PHE A 340 28.35 3.37 26.53
CA PHE A 340 27.45 2.53 25.74
C PHE A 340 26.80 1.42 26.59
N GLU A 341 25.55 1.11 26.26
CA GLU A 341 24.86 -0.10 26.72
C GLU A 341 25.16 -1.23 25.73
N PHE A 342 25.85 -2.28 26.15
CA PHE A 342 26.10 -3.44 25.32
C PHE A 342 24.90 -4.39 25.38
N ARG A 343 24.35 -4.71 24.20
CA ARG A 343 23.26 -5.69 24.05
C ARG A 343 23.80 -6.94 23.39
N ILE A 344 24.04 -7.97 24.20
CA ILE A 344 24.58 -9.25 23.78
C ILE A 344 23.40 -10.18 23.54
N ASN A 345 23.21 -10.59 22.29
CA ASN A 345 22.17 -11.55 21.92
C ASN A 345 22.79 -12.93 21.81
N ASP A 346 22.30 -13.87 22.61
CA ASP A 346 22.73 -15.26 22.52
C ASP A 346 22.12 -15.91 21.27
N VAL A 347 22.97 -16.37 20.37
CA VAL A 347 22.55 -17.04 19.13
C VAL A 347 23.12 -18.45 19.10
N VAL A 348 22.24 -19.44 18.95
CA VAL A 348 22.62 -20.85 18.86
C VAL A 348 23.03 -21.18 17.43
N VAL A 349 24.30 -21.49 17.23
CA VAL A 349 24.85 -21.99 15.96
C VAL A 349 24.79 -23.53 15.99
N SER A 350 23.72 -24.10 15.45
CA SER A 350 23.53 -25.56 15.32
C SER A 350 23.37 -25.96 13.85
N GLN A 351 23.38 -27.27 13.58
CA GLN A 351 23.09 -27.80 12.24
C GLN A 351 21.68 -27.39 11.75
N GLU A 352 20.74 -27.18 12.66
CA GLU A 352 19.39 -26.68 12.32
C GLU A 352 19.41 -25.20 11.92
N THR A 353 20.13 -24.36 12.68
CA THR A 353 20.24 -22.92 12.39
C THR A 353 21.04 -22.66 11.11
N THR A 354 22.14 -23.38 10.91
CA THR A 354 23.08 -23.16 9.81
C THR A 354 22.75 -24.01 8.56
N GLY A 355 21.97 -25.07 8.74
CA GLY A 355 21.68 -26.08 7.71
C GLY A 355 22.82 -27.08 7.56
N LYS A 356 22.52 -28.25 6.97
CA LYS A 356 23.51 -29.32 6.73
C LYS A 356 24.69 -28.83 5.88
N ASP A 357 24.40 -27.98 4.89
CA ASP A 357 25.39 -27.45 3.94
C ASP A 357 25.94 -26.07 4.35
N GLY A 358 25.54 -25.56 5.52
CA GLY A 358 25.92 -24.22 6.00
C GLY A 358 25.26 -23.06 5.25
N ARG A 359 24.24 -23.31 4.43
CA ARG A 359 23.64 -22.31 3.52
C ARG A 359 22.30 -21.72 4.00
N ASN A 360 21.86 -21.99 5.22
CA ASN A 360 20.54 -21.53 5.73
C ASN A 360 20.42 -19.99 5.82
N ALA A 361 19.34 -19.43 5.27
CA ALA A 361 19.07 -17.99 5.22
C ALA A 361 18.99 -17.31 6.60
N ARG A 362 18.70 -18.06 7.67
CA ARG A 362 18.58 -17.54 9.05
C ARG A 362 19.88 -17.60 9.85
N ALA A 363 20.96 -18.16 9.28
CA ALA A 363 22.24 -18.30 9.98
C ALA A 363 22.86 -16.92 10.31
N PRO A 364 23.32 -16.69 11.55
CA PRO A 364 24.03 -15.47 11.91
C PRO A 364 25.42 -15.42 11.27
N GLY A 365 25.96 -14.21 11.10
CA GLY A 365 27.34 -13.99 10.65
C GLY A 365 27.50 -13.70 9.16
N ARG A 366 28.73 -13.34 8.77
CA ARG A 366 29.10 -13.08 7.38
C ARG A 366 29.51 -14.39 6.71
N ARG A 367 28.89 -14.73 5.57
CA ARG A 367 29.18 -15.95 4.82
C ARG A 367 30.56 -15.90 4.15
N TYR A 368 31.29 -17.01 4.19
CA TYR A 368 32.58 -17.21 3.51
C TYR A 368 32.40 -17.69 2.06
N GLY A 369 33.40 -17.48 1.21
CA GLY A 369 33.39 -17.94 -0.18
C GLY A 369 32.45 -17.15 -1.12
N VAL A 370 31.96 -15.98 -0.69
CA VAL A 370 31.06 -15.11 -1.48
C VAL A 370 31.74 -13.75 -1.72
N PRO A 371 32.05 -13.37 -2.97
CA PRO A 371 32.64 -12.06 -3.28
C PRO A 371 31.63 -10.93 -3.06
N SER A 372 32.11 -9.68 -2.98
CA SER A 372 31.20 -8.53 -2.87
C SER A 372 30.27 -8.41 -4.09
N TYR A 373 28.99 -8.14 -3.84
CA TYR A 373 28.00 -7.86 -4.87
C TYR A 373 27.91 -6.37 -5.27
N ASP A 374 28.86 -5.52 -4.84
CA ASP A 374 28.80 -4.08 -5.08
C ASP A 374 28.74 -3.67 -6.55
N ARG A 375 29.32 -4.50 -7.43
CA ARG A 375 29.34 -4.31 -8.90
C ARG A 375 28.17 -5.01 -9.61
N LYS A 376 27.32 -5.74 -8.89
CA LYS A 376 26.17 -6.45 -9.47
C LYS A 376 25.07 -5.46 -9.82
N LYS A 377 24.62 -5.48 -11.08
CA LYS A 377 23.50 -4.65 -11.54
C LYS A 377 22.23 -4.99 -10.75
N GLY A 378 21.51 -3.98 -10.28
CA GLY A 378 20.28 -4.14 -9.50
C GLY A 378 20.48 -4.43 -8.01
N GLN A 379 21.71 -4.34 -7.48
CA GLN A 379 21.95 -4.51 -6.05
C GLN A 379 21.35 -3.35 -5.23
N VAL A 380 20.50 -3.68 -4.25
CA VAL A 380 19.90 -2.68 -3.34
C VAL A 380 20.94 -2.23 -2.31
N LYS A 381 21.26 -0.92 -2.32
CA LYS A 381 22.20 -0.27 -1.39
C LYS A 381 21.51 0.74 -0.45
N ILE A 382 20.18 0.71 -0.43
CA ILE A 382 19.32 1.61 0.35
C ILE A 382 18.70 0.77 1.50
N PRO A 383 18.50 1.33 2.71
CA PRO A 383 17.83 0.61 3.79
C PRO A 383 16.46 0.07 3.37
N THR A 384 16.24 -1.24 3.51
CA THR A 384 14.98 -1.90 3.13
C THR A 384 13.95 -1.96 4.26
N ARG A 385 14.37 -1.65 5.49
CA ARG A 385 13.53 -1.65 6.69
C ARG A 385 13.95 -0.51 7.60
N VAL A 386 12.98 0.25 8.07
CA VAL A 386 13.14 1.29 9.09
C VAL A 386 12.26 0.89 10.27
N GLU A 387 12.87 0.73 11.44
CA GLU A 387 12.14 0.46 12.68
C GLU A 387 11.76 1.80 13.32
N VAL A 388 10.50 1.92 13.74
CA VAL A 388 9.90 3.15 14.31
C VAL A 388 9.43 2.89 15.73
#